data_AF-A0A831PPL1-F1
#
_entry.id   AF-A0A831PPL1-F1
#
_cell.length_a   1.000
_cell.length_b   1.000
_cell.length_c   1.000
_cell.angle_alpha   90.00
_cell.angle_beta   90.00
_cell.angle_gamma   90.00
#
_symmetry.space_group_name_H-M   'P 1'
#
loop_
_entity.id
_entity.type
_entity.pdbx_description
1 polymer ?
#
loop_
_entity_poly.entity_id
_entity_poly.type
_entity_poly.pdbx_seq_one_letter_code
_entity_poly.pdbx_strand_id
1 'polypeptide(L)' 'MNLRKTFFYNQVGYMLPVNSSEIADFQIDNTWHFLVGGHDAEPAEGCLAAADMIETGAKNKIPLWLFGFLY' A
#
# COMPACT_ATOMS: atom_id res chain seq x y z
N MET A 1 2.29 -14.64 3.58
CA MET A 1 2.76 -13.30 3.19
C MET A 1 2.81 -13.25 1.68
N ASN A 2 2.08 -12.31 1.07
CA ASN A 2 1.79 -12.26 -0.36
C ASN A 2 2.83 -11.37 -1.07
N LEU A 3 3.29 -11.72 -2.28
CA LEU A 3 4.39 -11.05 -3.02
C LEU A 3 4.22 -9.52 -3.10
N ARG A 4 2.97 -9.06 -3.25
CA ARG A 4 2.59 -7.65 -3.32
C ARG A 4 2.95 -6.88 -2.05
N LYS A 5 2.74 -7.49 -0.88
CA LYS A 5 3.05 -6.90 0.42
C LYS A 5 4.56 -6.75 0.61
N THR A 6 5.32 -7.77 0.21
CA THR A 6 6.78 -7.72 0.21
C THR A 6 7.32 -6.64 -0.73
N PHE A 7 6.77 -6.53 -1.95
CA PHE A 7 7.13 -5.47 -2.89
C PHE A 7 6.88 -4.09 -2.27
N PHE A 8 5.65 -3.83 -1.78
CA PHE A 8 5.30 -2.56 -1.15
C PHE A 8 6.22 -2.22 0.02
N TYR A 9 6.45 -3.17 0.94
CA TYR A 9 7.35 -3.01 2.07
C TYR A 9 8.77 -2.63 1.63
N ASN A 10 9.31 -3.31 0.62
CA ASN A 10 10.66 -3.02 0.13
C ASN A 10 10.78 -1.63 -0.50
N GLN A 11 9.76 -1.18 -1.24
CA GLN A 11 9.78 0.14 -1.87
C GLN A 11 9.60 1.27 -0.87
N VAL A 12 8.65 1.14 0.06
CA VAL A 12 8.32 2.22 1.02
C VAL A 12 9.26 2.21 2.22
N GLY A 13 9.65 1.03 2.70
CA GLY A 13 10.49 0.83 3.88
C GLY A 13 11.93 1.33 3.73
N TYR A 14 12.36 1.63 2.51
CA TYR A 14 13.64 2.29 2.28
C TYR A 14 13.61 3.78 2.70
N MET A 15 12.49 4.47 2.48
CA MET A 15 12.38 5.92 2.73
C MET A 15 11.68 6.27 4.05
N LEU A 16 10.67 5.49 4.45
CA LEU A 16 9.82 5.78 5.60
C LEU A 16 9.67 4.56 6.50
N PRO A 17 9.49 4.74 7.82
CA PRO A 17 9.27 3.61 8.72
C PRO A 17 7.94 2.93 8.40
N VAL A 18 7.99 1.60 8.27
CA VAL A 18 6.85 0.73 8.01
C VAL A 18 6.59 -0.13 9.23
N ASN A 19 5.43 0.07 9.85
CA ASN A 19 4.97 -0.66 11.04
C ASN A 19 3.77 -1.56 10.68
N SER A 20 3.46 -2.52 11.55
CA SER A 20 2.21 -3.28 11.47
C SER A 20 1.02 -2.40 11.88
N SER A 21 -0.14 -2.61 11.26
CA SER A 21 -1.37 -1.92 11.60
C SER A 21 -2.44 -2.88 12.09
N GLU A 22 -3.30 -2.43 13.02
CA GLU A 22 -4.47 -3.20 13.48
C GLU A 22 -5.64 -3.16 12.48
N ILE A 23 -5.69 -2.12 11.63
CA ILE A 23 -6.80 -1.86 10.70
C ILE A 23 -6.42 -2.03 9.23
N ALA A 24 -5.13 -2.24 8.94
CA ALA A 24 -4.59 -2.34 7.59
C ALA A 24 -3.38 -3.29 7.54
N ASP A 25 -2.76 -3.46 6.37
CA ASP A 25 -1.57 -4.30 6.23
C ASP A 25 -0.31 -3.63 6.77
N PHE A 26 -0.19 -2.32 6.54
CA PHE A 26 0.97 -1.53 6.96
C PHE A 26 0.54 -0.15 7.47
N GLN A 27 1.29 0.37 8.45
CA GLN A 27 1.24 1.75 8.89
C GLN A 27 2.55 2.45 8.50
N ILE A 28 2.46 3.51 7.72
CA ILE A 28 3.59 4.28 7.21
C ILE A 28 3.70 5.58 8.00
N ASP A 29 4.89 5.84 8.53
CA ASP A 29 5.20 7.09 9.26
C ASP A 29 4.22 7.39 10.40
N ASN A 30 3.73 6.34 11.06
CA ASN A 30 2.71 6.38 12.12
C ASN A 30 1.41 7.13 11.78
N THR A 31 1.18 7.45 10.50
CA THR A 31 0.09 8.34 10.06
C THR A 31 -0.80 7.67 9.02
N TRP A 32 -0.21 6.96 8.06
CA TRP A 32 -0.94 6.44 6.91
C TRP A 32 -1.15 4.93 7.02
N HIS A 33 -2.37 4.48 6.77
CA HIS A 33 -2.71 3.06 6.79
C HIS A 33 -2.90 2.54 5.37
N PHE A 34 -2.17 1.48 5.01
CA PHE A 34 -2.19 0.90 3.67
C PHE A 34 -2.68 -0.55 3.69
N LEU A 35 -3.71 -0.82 2.89
CA LEU A 35 -4.15 -2.14 2.47
C LEU A 35 -3.45 -2.49 1.16
N VAL A 36 -2.82 -3.65 1.06
CA VAL A 36 -2.05 -4.03 -0.13
C VAL A 36 -2.62 -5.33 -0.70
N GLY A 37 -3.15 -5.25 -1.92
CA GLY A 37 -3.85 -6.38 -2.53
C GLY A 37 -3.92 -6.31 -4.05
N GLY A 38 -4.82 -7.10 -4.62
CA GLY A 38 -5.03 -7.19 -6.07
C GLY A 38 -5.96 -6.12 -6.60
N HIS A 39 -6.58 -6.43 -7.75
CA HIS A 39 -7.59 -5.55 -8.34
C HIS A 39 -8.80 -5.32 -7.42
N ASP A 40 -9.03 -6.24 -6.48
CA ASP A 40 -10.11 -6.29 -5.50
C ASP A 40 -9.79 -5.54 -4.19
N ALA A 41 -8.58 -5.00 -4.04
CA ALA A 41 -8.24 -4.21 -2.87
C ALA A 41 -9.02 -2.91 -2.85
N GLU A 42 -9.89 -2.74 -1.86
CA GLU A 42 -10.69 -1.53 -1.67
C GLU A 42 -10.22 -0.76 -0.43
N PRO A 43 -10.19 0.59 -0.49
CA PRO A 43 -9.85 1.40 0.66
C PRO A 43 -10.97 1.33 1.71
N ALA A 44 -10.57 1.20 2.97
CA ALA A 44 -11.45 1.39 4.12
C ALA A 44 -11.40 2.84 4.61
N GLU A 45 -12.30 3.20 5.52
CA GLU A 45 -12.29 4.52 6.16
C GLU A 45 -10.96 4.76 6.89
N GLY A 46 -10.30 5.89 6.61
CA GLY A 46 -8.96 6.19 7.14
C GLY A 46 -7.81 5.42 6.50
N CYS A 47 -8.06 4.58 5.50
CA CYS A 47 -7.06 3.74 4.85
C CYS A 47 -6.93 4.04 3.35
N LEU A 48 -5.73 3.77 2.83
CA LEU A 48 -5.37 3.75 1.43
C LEU A 48 -5.26 2.31 0.94
N ALA A 49 -5.59 2.05 -0.32
CA ALA A 49 -5.43 0.73 -0.93
C ALA A 49 -4.37 0.77 -2.03
N ALA A 50 -3.26 0.07 -1.85
CA ALA A 50 -2.29 -0.20 -2.91
C ALA A 50 -2.72 -1.45 -3.68
N ALA A 51 -3.28 -1.26 -4.87
CA ALA A 51 -3.90 -2.31 -5.66
C ALA A 51 -3.06 -2.68 -6.88
N ASP A 52 -2.81 -3.97 -7.05
CA ASP A 52 -2.15 -4.53 -8.24
C ASP A 52 -3.18 -4.73 -9.39
N MET A 53 -2.71 -4.83 -10.63
CA MET A 53 -3.53 -5.00 -11.85
C MET A 53 -4.53 -3.85 -12.14
N ILE A 54 -4.18 -2.62 -11.74
CA ILE A 54 -4.91 -1.41 -12.13
C ILE A 54 -3.95 -0.39 -12.77
N GLU A 55 -4.44 0.34 -13.78
CA GLU A 55 -3.66 1.38 -14.46
C GLU A 55 -3.95 2.77 -13.92
N THR A 56 -5.15 2.99 -13.39
CA THR A 56 -5.59 4.28 -12.86
C THR A 56 -6.01 4.13 -11.40
N GLY A 57 -5.58 5.08 -10.57
CA GLY A 57 -6.06 5.20 -9.20
C GLY A 57 -7.37 5.96 -9.14
N ALA A 58 -8.17 5.70 -8.10
CA ALA A 58 -9.40 6.42 -7.84
C ALA A 58 -9.61 6.57 -6.33
N LYS A 59 -9.89 7.81 -5.88
CA LYS A 59 -10.05 8.14 -4.45
C LYS A 59 -8.81 7.71 -3.65
N ASN A 60 -8.99 6.80 -2.70
CA ASN A 60 -7.94 6.27 -1.83
C ASN A 60 -7.28 4.99 -2.37
N LYS A 61 -7.57 4.60 -3.63
CA LYS A 61 -6.98 3.44 -4.29
C LYS A 61 -5.87 3.88 -5.24
N ILE A 62 -4.66 3.38 -4.98
CA ILE A 62 -3.42 3.75 -5.66
C ILE A 62 -2.88 2.51 -6.37
N PRO A 63 -2.52 2.58 -7.66
CA PRO A 63 -1.86 1.49 -8.35
C PRO A 63 -0.54 1.09 -7.70
N LEU A 64 -0.36 -0.21 -7.42
CA LEU A 64 0.81 -0.73 -6.72
C LEU A 64 2.11 -0.45 -7.48
N TRP A 65 2.07 -0.43 -8.82
CA TRP A 65 3.25 -0.17 -9.65
C TRP A 65 3.81 1.25 -9.50
N LEU A 66 3.01 2.23 -9.03
CA LEU A 66 3.51 3.59 -8.76
C LEU A 66 4.56 3.60 -7.65
N PHE A 67 4.50 2.66 -6.71
CA PHE A 67 5.49 2.52 -5.66
C PHE A 67 6.85 2.04 -6.18
N GLY A 68 6.93 1.53 -7.43
CA GLY A 68 8.19 1.13 -8.06
C GLY A 68 9.07 2.29 -8.53
N PHE A 69 8.60 3.54 -8.48
CA PHE A 69 9.40 4.74 -8.81
C PHE A 69 10.04 5.40 -7.58
N LEU A 70 9.93 4.77 -6.42
CA LEU A 70 10.39 5.29 -5.13
C LEU A 70 11.90 5.06 -4.87
N TYR A 71 12.67 4.83 -5.94
CA TYR A 71 14.12 4.60 -5.91
C TYR A 71 14.95 5.89 -5.73
#